data_AF-A0AAQ0ZHE4-F1
#
_entry.id   AF-A0AAQ0ZHE4-F1
#
_cell.length_a   1.000
_cell.length_b   1.000
_cell.length_c   1.000
_cell.angle_alpha   90.00
_cell.angle_beta   90.00
_cell.angle_gamma   90.00
#
_symmetry.space_group_name_H-M   'P 1'
#
loop_
_entity.id
_entity.type
_entity.pdbx_description
1 polymer ?
#
loop_
_entity_poly.entity_id
_entity_poly.type
_entity_poly.pdbx_seq_one_letter_code
_entity_poly.pdbx_strand_id
1 'polypeptide(L)'
;MQQQLDFIAYIQRMLVEGDFSATYKFALLHALADISIEKQQIDPNAQLQITFDELVEKFITLYWHQASPFAAIGNNRDLLLLQNTNSKKQAKIITTLHDAKLRNINSVSQLKKCSDWENIRKTTLKTIKEGPLWLLQKLNGKEECFLYPHVKGQQYITLNAGIASCFRRFYDLVVYLAKNAWLQKIQSIKYNQMLIGPQSQLHDFLFGFDRNALNKAKPVLIELQKGQCFYCQKALNSKTEVDHFIPFTRYANDLGHNFVAAHSKCNNSKRDFLAAQEHRERWQEQNLVINNQHITRELSDYFNCDAEKSRSVSDWAYQVAQANSAKLWVGINSFEFAESAVY
;
A
#
# COMPACT_ATOMS: atom_id res chain seq x y z
N MET A 1 14.60 -17.63 13.90
CA MET A 1 14.70 -16.56 14.91
C MET A 1 15.88 -15.63 14.64
N GLN A 2 17.12 -16.10 14.50
CA GLN A 2 18.29 -15.24 14.23
C GLN A 2 18.10 -14.34 12.99
N GLN A 3 17.72 -14.91 11.84
CA GLN A 3 17.50 -14.14 10.60
C GLN A 3 16.46 -13.01 10.75
N GLN A 4 15.43 -13.21 11.58
CA GLN A 4 14.41 -12.19 11.83
C GLN A 4 14.99 -11.02 12.64
N LEU A 5 15.86 -11.29 13.61
CA LEU A 5 16.58 -10.26 14.37
C LEU A 5 17.57 -9.53 13.47
N ASP A 6 18.33 -10.26 12.65
CA ASP A 6 19.27 -9.68 11.69
C ASP A 6 18.54 -8.78 10.68
N PHE A 7 17.35 -9.17 10.23
CA PHE A 7 16.51 -8.36 9.36
C PHE A 7 16.11 -7.03 10.02
N ILE A 8 15.60 -7.05 11.24
CA ILE A 8 15.23 -5.81 11.96
C ILE A 8 16.45 -4.93 12.19
N ALA A 9 17.57 -5.50 12.64
CA ALA A 9 18.82 -4.78 12.82
C ALA A 9 19.30 -4.15 11.49
N TYR A 10 19.18 -4.87 10.38
CA TYR A 10 19.53 -4.36 9.06
C TYR A 10 18.62 -3.23 8.59
N ILE A 11 17.30 -3.32 8.77
CA ILE A 11 16.38 -2.22 8.43
C ILE A 11 16.70 -0.96 9.25
N GLN A 12 16.99 -1.10 10.54
CA GLN A 12 17.41 0.02 11.39
C GLN A 12 18.72 0.64 10.90
N ARG A 13 19.76 -0.17 10.67
CA ARG A 13 21.04 0.29 10.11
C ARG A 13 20.86 0.99 8.77
N MET A 14 20.04 0.43 7.89
CA MET A 14 19.74 1.03 6.58
C MET A 14 19.19 2.44 6.70
N LEU A 15 18.23 2.67 7.61
CA LEU A 15 17.59 3.98 7.79
C LEU A 15 18.51 4.99 8.49
N VAL A 16 19.48 4.54 9.28
CA VAL A 16 20.41 5.41 10.03
C VAL A 16 21.71 5.69 9.25
N GLU A 17 22.33 4.66 8.69
CA GLU A 17 23.62 4.72 7.98
C GLU A 17 23.48 5.01 6.48
N GLY A 18 22.26 4.90 5.93
CA GLY A 18 21.99 5.16 4.53
C GLY A 18 21.96 6.66 4.22
N ASP A 19 22.49 7.05 3.05
CA ASP A 19 22.34 8.42 2.55
C ASP A 19 20.98 8.60 1.85
N PHE A 20 20.07 9.35 2.46
CA PHE A 20 18.74 9.64 1.90
C PHE A 20 18.66 11.08 1.40
N SER A 21 19.12 11.34 0.18
CA SER A 21 18.96 12.65 -0.48
C SER A 21 17.57 12.86 -1.08
N ALA A 22 16.87 11.78 -1.45
CA ALA A 22 15.51 11.79 -1.98
C ALA A 22 14.66 10.69 -1.33
N THR A 23 13.34 10.75 -1.53
CA THR A 23 12.39 9.83 -0.87
C THR A 23 12.28 8.45 -1.54
N TYR A 24 12.90 8.25 -2.70
CA TYR A 24 12.81 7.01 -3.47
C TYR A 24 13.28 5.75 -2.73
N LYS A 25 14.21 5.86 -1.79
CA LYS A 25 14.67 4.72 -0.98
C LYS A 25 13.58 4.27 0.01
N PHE A 26 12.85 5.20 0.61
CA PHE A 26 11.69 4.87 1.47
C PHE A 26 10.58 4.22 0.66
N ALA A 27 10.32 4.75 -0.55
CA ALA A 27 9.36 4.14 -1.47
C ALA A 27 9.76 2.71 -1.87
N LEU A 28 11.06 2.45 -2.11
CA LEU A 28 11.52 1.09 -2.41
C LEU A 28 11.32 0.15 -1.23
N LEU A 29 11.73 0.55 -0.02
CA LEU A 29 11.55 -0.27 1.17
C LEU A 29 10.07 -0.62 1.39
N HIS A 30 9.18 0.37 1.23
CA HIS A 30 7.74 0.17 1.31
C HIS A 30 7.20 -0.74 0.20
N ALA A 31 7.64 -0.55 -1.04
CA ALA A 31 7.22 -1.38 -2.17
C ALA A 31 7.62 -2.85 -1.99
N LEU A 32 8.82 -3.13 -1.46
CA LEU A 32 9.26 -4.49 -1.16
C LEU A 32 8.39 -5.14 -0.08
N ALA A 33 8.01 -4.38 0.96
CA ALA A 33 7.10 -4.84 2.00
C ALA A 33 5.71 -5.16 1.44
N ASP A 34 5.13 -4.26 0.64
CA ASP A 34 3.83 -4.46 -0.01
C ASP A 34 3.83 -5.70 -0.92
N ILE A 35 4.82 -5.82 -1.82
CA ILE A 35 4.89 -6.97 -2.74
C ILE A 35 5.04 -8.29 -1.97
N SER A 36 5.75 -8.29 -0.84
CA SER A 36 5.95 -9.49 -0.03
C SER A 36 4.66 -10.01 0.61
N ILE A 37 3.67 -9.14 0.88
CA ILE A 37 2.34 -9.55 1.40
C ILE A 37 1.31 -9.80 0.30
N GLU A 38 1.53 -9.21 -0.89
CA GLU A 38 0.62 -9.32 -2.04
C GLU A 38 0.78 -10.59 -2.86
N LYS A 39 1.92 -11.26 -2.73
CA LYS A 39 2.15 -12.58 -3.33
C LYS A 39 1.79 -13.69 -2.35
N GLN A 40 1.26 -14.79 -2.89
CA GLN A 40 1.13 -16.01 -2.12
C GLN A 40 2.51 -16.53 -1.74
N GLN A 41 2.66 -16.93 -0.49
CA GLN A 41 3.86 -17.59 0.00
C GLN A 41 3.52 -19.02 0.37
N ILE A 42 4.00 -19.97 -0.43
CA ILE A 42 3.84 -21.41 -0.18
C ILE A 42 4.94 -21.91 0.77
N ASP A 43 6.18 -21.43 0.57
CA ASP A 43 7.34 -21.78 1.41
C ASP A 43 7.93 -20.52 2.09
N PRO A 44 7.96 -20.48 3.44
CA PRO A 44 8.62 -19.42 4.20
C PRO A 44 10.09 -19.16 3.84
N ASN A 45 10.81 -20.20 3.39
CA ASN A 45 12.23 -20.12 3.05
C ASN A 45 12.47 -19.84 1.57
N ALA A 46 11.43 -19.80 0.74
CA ALA A 46 11.59 -19.52 -0.68
C ALA A 46 12.14 -18.11 -0.92
N GLN A 47 12.97 -18.01 -1.96
CA GLN A 47 13.32 -16.74 -2.56
C GLN A 47 12.07 -16.14 -3.25
N LEU A 48 11.95 -14.81 -3.20
CA LEU A 48 10.85 -14.11 -3.87
C LEU A 48 11.36 -13.31 -5.04
N GLN A 49 11.01 -13.72 -6.25
CA GLN A 49 11.28 -12.93 -7.45
C GLN A 49 10.28 -11.76 -7.55
N ILE A 50 10.82 -10.56 -7.74
CA ILE A 50 10.05 -9.33 -7.93
C ILE A 50 10.47 -8.71 -9.25
N THR A 51 9.54 -8.66 -10.20
CA THR A 51 9.80 -8.04 -11.50
C THR A 51 9.92 -6.53 -11.37
N PHE A 52 10.63 -5.92 -12.30
CA PHE A 52 10.72 -4.46 -12.37
C PHE A 52 9.38 -3.80 -12.64
N ASP A 53 8.47 -4.49 -13.32
CA ASP A 53 7.12 -4.00 -13.57
C ASP A 53 6.31 -3.88 -12.28
N GLU A 54 6.43 -4.86 -11.39
CA GLU A 54 5.81 -4.80 -10.07
C GLU A 54 6.35 -3.65 -9.22
N LEU A 55 7.67 -3.41 -9.24
CA LEU A 55 8.27 -2.26 -8.57
C LEU A 55 7.79 -0.93 -9.15
N VAL A 56 7.70 -0.83 -10.48
CA VAL A 56 7.23 0.37 -11.17
C VAL A 56 5.78 0.69 -10.80
N GLU A 57 4.90 -0.31 -10.85
CA GLU A 57 3.50 -0.12 -10.46
C GLU A 57 3.39 0.34 -9.00
N LYS A 58 4.16 -0.26 -8.09
CA LYS A 58 4.17 0.15 -6.68
C LYS A 58 4.63 1.58 -6.49
N PHE A 59 5.71 1.99 -7.16
CA PHE A 59 6.18 3.37 -7.09
C PHE A 59 5.13 4.35 -7.58
N ILE A 60 4.46 4.04 -8.70
CA ILE A 60 3.40 4.89 -9.24
C ILE A 60 2.26 5.02 -8.23
N THR A 61 1.81 3.92 -7.62
CA THR A 61 0.76 3.94 -6.58
C THR A 61 1.18 4.77 -5.37
N LEU A 62 2.38 4.55 -4.82
CA LEU A 62 2.87 5.24 -3.62
C LEU A 62 3.03 6.74 -3.82
N TYR A 63 3.43 7.18 -5.02
CA TYR A 63 3.61 8.59 -5.35
C TYR A 63 2.34 9.26 -5.92
N TRP A 64 1.28 8.51 -6.20
CA TRP A 64 0.09 9.04 -6.90
C TRP A 64 -0.56 10.21 -6.17
N HIS A 65 -0.79 10.09 -4.86
CA HIS A 65 -1.37 11.17 -4.05
C HIS A 65 -0.40 12.33 -3.87
N GLN A 66 0.88 12.02 -3.70
CA GLN A 66 1.95 13.00 -3.47
C GLN A 66 2.24 13.87 -4.70
N ALA A 67 1.75 13.48 -5.88
CA ALA A 67 1.83 14.25 -7.11
C ALA A 67 0.70 15.29 -7.26
N SER A 68 -0.11 15.51 -6.23
CA SER A 68 -1.09 16.61 -6.16
C SER A 68 -0.52 17.81 -5.37
N PRO A 69 -1.00 19.05 -5.59
CA PRO A 69 -0.69 20.19 -4.72
C PRO A 69 -1.12 19.98 -3.26
N PHE A 70 -0.29 20.40 -2.29
CA PHE A 70 -0.54 20.14 -0.86
C PHE A 70 -1.66 21.00 -0.23
N ALA A 71 -1.72 22.29 -0.54
CA ALA A 71 -2.57 23.27 0.15
C ALA A 71 -3.90 23.62 -0.55
N ALA A 72 -4.26 22.88 -1.61
CA ALA A 72 -5.49 22.95 -2.41
C ALA A 72 -6.32 24.26 -2.39
N ILE A 73 -5.91 25.24 -3.21
CA ILE A 73 -6.79 25.89 -4.21
C ILE A 73 -5.93 26.13 -5.47
N GLY A 74 -6.08 25.27 -6.51
CA GLY A 74 -5.49 25.46 -7.84
C GLY A 74 -4.44 24.42 -8.27
N ASN A 75 -4.28 24.28 -9.61
CA ASN A 75 -3.37 23.34 -10.29
C ASN A 75 -1.95 23.94 -10.50
N ASN A 76 -1.35 24.54 -9.48
CA ASN A 76 -0.02 25.14 -9.61
C ASN A 76 1.09 24.16 -9.19
N ARG A 77 2.10 23.98 -10.06
CA ARG A 77 3.31 23.19 -9.80
C ARG A 77 4.13 23.71 -8.61
N ASP A 78 4.02 25.00 -8.28
CA ASP A 78 4.72 25.62 -7.14
C ASP A 78 4.14 25.23 -5.77
N LEU A 79 3.06 24.44 -5.75
CA LEU A 79 2.44 23.93 -4.53
C LEU A 79 2.72 22.44 -4.31
N LEU A 80 3.57 21.84 -5.15
CA LEU A 80 4.04 20.47 -4.98
C LEU A 80 5.12 20.41 -3.91
N LEU A 81 4.99 19.47 -2.98
CA LEU A 81 6.07 19.19 -2.04
C LEU A 81 7.27 18.60 -2.79
N LEU A 82 8.45 19.16 -2.53
CA LEU A 82 9.71 18.61 -3.01
C LEU A 82 10.00 17.28 -2.31
N GLN A 83 10.41 16.30 -3.11
CA GLN A 83 10.79 14.96 -2.62
C GLN A 83 12.31 14.73 -2.62
N ASN A 84 13.08 15.80 -2.77
CA ASN A 84 14.54 15.81 -2.84
C ASN A 84 15.09 17.03 -2.09
N THR A 85 16.22 16.87 -1.40
CA THR A 85 16.89 18.00 -0.70
C THR A 85 17.45 19.05 -1.63
N ASN A 86 17.80 18.69 -2.87
CA ASN A 86 18.20 19.65 -3.86
C ASN A 86 16.96 20.39 -4.38
N SER A 87 16.75 21.61 -3.91
CA SER A 87 15.60 22.44 -4.27
C SER A 87 15.47 22.77 -5.75
N LYS A 88 16.55 22.61 -6.53
CA LYS A 88 16.55 22.78 -7.99
C LYS A 88 16.14 21.51 -8.74
N LYS A 89 15.94 20.38 -8.06
CA LYS A 89 15.62 19.08 -8.64
C LYS A 89 14.40 18.47 -7.96
N GLN A 90 13.21 18.71 -8.50
CA GLN A 90 12.04 17.92 -8.11
C GLN A 90 12.23 16.44 -8.53
N ALA A 91 11.67 15.52 -7.76
CA ALA A 91 11.60 14.11 -8.11
C ALA A 91 10.89 13.92 -9.46
N LYS A 92 11.56 13.25 -10.40
CA LYS A 92 11.03 13.00 -11.75
C LYS A 92 9.68 12.28 -11.73
N ILE A 93 9.45 11.34 -10.81
CA ILE A 93 8.17 10.64 -10.68
C ILE A 93 7.04 11.62 -10.33
N ILE A 94 7.27 12.56 -9.39
CA ILE A 94 6.28 13.58 -9.02
C ILE A 94 5.87 14.42 -10.23
N THR A 95 6.85 14.95 -10.98
CA THR A 95 6.53 15.80 -12.13
C THR A 95 5.80 15.03 -13.22
N THR A 96 6.25 13.81 -13.52
CA THR A 96 5.61 12.94 -14.51
C THR A 96 4.17 12.59 -14.13
N LEU A 97 3.89 12.27 -12.87
CA LEU A 97 2.53 11.94 -12.41
C LEU A 97 1.64 13.19 -12.30
N HIS A 98 2.19 14.33 -11.90
CA HIS A 98 1.45 15.60 -11.87
C HIS A 98 1.01 16.01 -13.29
N ASP A 99 1.86 15.82 -14.30
CA ASP A 99 1.53 16.12 -15.70
C ASP A 99 0.43 15.20 -16.25
N ALA A 100 0.29 13.98 -15.72
CA ALA A 100 -0.87 13.14 -16.00
C ALA A 100 -2.14 13.71 -15.36
N LYS A 101 -2.08 14.15 -14.10
CA LYS A 101 -3.22 14.78 -13.40
C LYS A 101 -3.71 16.05 -14.09
N LEU A 102 -2.80 16.89 -14.61
CA LEU A 102 -3.17 18.08 -15.39
C LEU A 102 -3.99 17.77 -16.66
N ARG A 103 -3.96 16.52 -17.13
CA ARG A 103 -4.76 16.03 -18.26
C ARG A 103 -6.04 15.32 -17.81
N ASN A 104 -6.52 15.64 -16.60
CA ASN A 104 -7.73 15.08 -16.00
C ASN A 104 -7.66 13.56 -15.72
N ILE A 105 -6.47 13.00 -15.56
CA ILE A 105 -6.29 11.62 -15.09
C ILE A 105 -6.33 11.65 -13.55
N ASN A 106 -7.42 11.13 -12.98
CA ASN A 106 -7.72 11.27 -11.56
C ASN A 106 -7.52 9.98 -10.74
N SER A 107 -7.30 8.83 -11.39
CA SER A 107 -6.96 7.57 -10.73
C SER A 107 -5.79 6.86 -11.40
N VAL A 108 -5.12 5.98 -10.64
CA VAL A 108 -4.09 5.08 -11.19
C VAL A 108 -4.70 4.14 -12.24
N SER A 109 -5.97 3.73 -12.09
CA SER A 109 -6.67 2.93 -13.09
C SER A 109 -6.82 3.66 -14.43
N GLN A 110 -7.17 4.94 -14.41
CA GLN A 110 -7.20 5.77 -15.62
C GLN A 110 -5.80 5.97 -16.20
N LEU A 111 -4.79 6.13 -15.34
CA LEU A 111 -3.39 6.26 -15.76
C LEU A 111 -2.91 5.03 -16.53
N LYS A 112 -3.27 3.81 -16.09
CA LYS A 112 -2.93 2.54 -16.77
C LYS A 112 -3.55 2.43 -18.17
N LYS A 113 -4.66 3.12 -18.42
CA LYS A 113 -5.39 3.10 -19.71
C LYS A 113 -5.00 4.26 -20.63
N CYS A 114 -4.19 5.21 -20.18
CA CYS A 114 -3.84 6.38 -20.98
C CYS A 114 -2.72 6.07 -21.98
N SER A 115 -2.66 6.84 -23.07
CA SER A 115 -1.66 6.66 -24.14
C SER A 115 -0.21 6.80 -23.67
N ASP A 116 0.03 7.56 -22.60
CA ASP A 116 1.37 7.83 -22.07
C ASP A 116 1.85 6.80 -21.05
N TRP A 117 1.02 5.82 -20.70
CA TRP A 117 1.31 4.84 -19.66
C TRP A 117 2.70 4.19 -19.81
N GLU A 118 3.04 3.74 -21.01
CA GLU A 118 4.33 3.12 -21.30
C GLU A 118 5.52 4.06 -21.10
N ASN A 119 5.36 5.35 -21.41
CA ASN A 119 6.41 6.34 -21.18
C ASN A 119 6.59 6.63 -19.68
N ILE A 120 5.49 6.71 -18.92
CA ILE A 120 5.50 6.86 -17.47
C ILE A 120 6.20 5.66 -16.82
N ARG A 121 5.84 4.43 -17.22
CA ARG A 121 6.49 3.21 -16.75
C ARG A 121 8.00 3.21 -17.02
N LYS A 122 8.41 3.50 -18.26
CA LYS A 122 9.84 3.56 -18.64
C LYS A 122 10.61 4.60 -17.83
N THR A 123 10.03 5.78 -17.62
CA THR A 123 10.63 6.86 -16.83
C THR A 123 10.78 6.48 -15.35
N THR A 124 9.74 5.86 -14.79
CA THR A 124 9.77 5.35 -13.41
C THR A 124 10.80 4.24 -13.26
N LEU A 125 10.86 3.28 -14.19
CA LEU A 125 11.83 2.20 -14.18
C LEU A 125 13.27 2.73 -14.22
N LYS A 126 13.53 3.70 -15.11
CA LYS A 126 14.83 4.36 -15.19
C LYS A 126 15.21 4.99 -13.85
N THR A 127 14.27 5.72 -13.23
CA THR A 127 14.46 6.34 -11.91
C THR A 127 14.80 5.30 -10.84
N ILE A 128 14.10 4.16 -10.80
CA ILE A 128 14.35 3.07 -9.85
C ILE A 128 15.76 2.49 -10.05
N LYS A 129 16.14 2.18 -11.30
CA LYS A 129 17.42 1.55 -11.65
C LYS A 129 18.63 2.48 -11.51
N GLU A 130 18.46 3.78 -11.69
CA GLU A 130 19.57 4.75 -11.51
C GLU A 130 19.73 5.19 -10.05
N GLY A 131 18.73 4.91 -9.20
CA GLY A 131 18.70 5.39 -7.83
C GLY A 131 18.48 4.27 -6.81
N PRO A 132 17.27 4.17 -6.24
CA PRO A 132 17.02 3.41 -5.01
C PRO A 132 17.35 1.93 -5.13
N LEU A 133 17.21 1.30 -6.30
CA LEU A 133 17.37 -0.16 -6.46
C LEU A 133 18.73 -0.67 -5.97
N TRP A 134 19.79 0.11 -6.18
CA TRP A 134 21.14 -0.26 -5.75
C TRP A 134 21.57 0.54 -4.51
N LEU A 135 21.15 1.81 -4.43
CA LEU A 135 21.59 2.71 -3.36
C LEU A 135 20.90 2.42 -2.01
N LEU A 136 19.78 1.70 -1.98
CA LEU A 136 19.09 1.33 -0.74
C LEU A 136 19.99 0.49 0.17
N GLN A 137 20.76 -0.43 -0.41
CA GLN A 137 21.61 -1.39 0.31
C GLN A 137 23.09 -0.97 0.35
N LYS A 138 23.36 0.31 0.08
CA LYS A 138 24.70 0.89 0.13
C LYS A 138 24.86 1.71 1.42
N LEU A 139 25.54 1.14 2.41
CA LEU A 139 25.74 1.73 3.73
C LEU A 139 27.19 2.23 3.85
N ASN A 140 27.39 3.49 4.21
CA ASN A 140 28.74 4.09 4.31
C ASN A 140 29.65 3.82 3.09
N GLY A 141 29.06 3.82 1.89
CA GLY A 141 29.78 3.57 0.64
C GLY A 141 29.98 2.09 0.29
N LYS A 142 29.63 1.15 1.16
CA LYS A 142 29.80 -0.30 0.98
C LYS A 142 28.49 -0.96 0.56
N GLU A 143 28.55 -1.90 -0.38
CA GLU A 143 27.38 -2.67 -0.78
C GLU A 143 27.17 -3.86 0.18
N GLU A 144 26.01 -3.92 0.82
CA GLU A 144 25.68 -4.99 1.79
C GLU A 144 24.87 -6.12 1.16
N CYS A 145 24.02 -5.83 0.16
CA CYS A 145 23.19 -6.80 -0.57
C CYS A 145 22.35 -7.77 0.30
N PHE A 146 21.96 -7.36 1.50
CA PHE A 146 21.27 -8.20 2.49
C PHE A 146 19.85 -8.63 2.07
N LEU A 147 19.06 -7.72 1.47
CA LEU A 147 17.71 -8.01 1.00
C LEU A 147 17.73 -8.78 -0.32
N TYR A 148 18.60 -8.39 -1.25
CA TYR A 148 18.76 -9.01 -2.56
C TYR A 148 20.13 -8.66 -3.18
N PRO A 149 20.69 -9.53 -4.03
CA PRO A 149 21.95 -9.28 -4.72
C PRO A 149 21.81 -8.22 -5.83
N HIS A 150 22.87 -7.45 -6.07
CA HIS A 150 22.95 -6.46 -7.15
C HIS A 150 23.31 -7.11 -8.50
N VAL A 151 22.38 -7.89 -9.06
CA VAL A 151 22.57 -8.53 -10.36
C VAL A 151 22.13 -7.60 -11.49
N LYS A 152 23.04 -7.27 -12.40
CA LYS A 152 22.78 -6.42 -13.57
C LYS A 152 22.32 -7.26 -14.77
N GLY A 153 21.60 -6.64 -15.71
CA GLY A 153 21.17 -7.27 -16.97
C GLY A 153 19.85 -8.07 -16.88
N GLN A 154 19.26 -8.19 -15.69
CA GLN A 154 17.96 -8.84 -15.48
C GLN A 154 16.81 -7.82 -15.47
N GLN A 155 15.57 -8.30 -15.56
CA GLN A 155 14.33 -7.52 -15.49
C GLN A 155 13.59 -7.70 -14.14
N TYR A 156 14.29 -8.22 -13.15
CA TYR A 156 13.77 -8.53 -11.83
C TYR A 156 14.88 -8.46 -10.79
N ILE A 157 14.49 -8.42 -9.52
CA ILE A 157 15.35 -8.79 -8.38
C ILE A 157 14.81 -10.06 -7.75
N THR A 158 15.65 -10.75 -6.99
CA THR A 158 15.24 -11.91 -6.19
C THR A 158 15.60 -11.63 -4.74
N LEU A 159 14.60 -11.55 -3.87
CA LEU A 159 14.84 -11.45 -2.43
C LEU A 159 15.57 -12.69 -1.95
N ASN A 160 16.59 -12.50 -1.10
CA ASN A 160 17.30 -13.60 -0.46
C ASN A 160 16.30 -14.47 0.34
N ALA A 161 16.62 -15.76 0.47
CA ALA A 161 15.77 -16.73 1.15
C ALA A 161 15.35 -16.22 2.55
N GLY A 162 14.07 -16.34 2.89
CA GLY A 162 13.51 -15.89 4.17
C GLY A 162 13.28 -14.38 4.33
N ILE A 163 13.82 -13.52 3.44
CA ILE A 163 13.59 -12.06 3.52
C ILE A 163 12.12 -11.70 3.28
N ALA A 164 11.45 -12.36 2.34
CA ALA A 164 10.02 -12.16 2.11
C ALA A 164 9.18 -12.49 3.35
N SER A 165 9.47 -13.60 4.04
CA SER A 165 8.82 -13.93 5.32
C SER A 165 9.13 -12.91 6.41
N CYS A 166 10.33 -12.35 6.46
CA CYS A 166 10.66 -11.28 7.40
C CYS A 166 9.83 -10.01 7.12
N PHE A 167 9.71 -9.60 5.85
CA PHE A 167 8.81 -8.50 5.47
C PHE A 167 7.36 -8.78 5.87
N ARG A 168 6.85 -10.00 5.62
CA ARG A 168 5.49 -10.39 6.04
C ARG A 168 5.33 -10.34 7.57
N ARG A 169 6.28 -10.89 8.32
CA ARG A 169 6.22 -10.94 9.80
C ARG A 169 6.25 -9.54 10.42
N PHE A 170 7.03 -8.63 9.85
CA PHE A 170 7.28 -7.29 10.40
C PHE A 170 6.72 -6.17 9.52
N TYR A 171 5.74 -6.46 8.66
CA TYR A 171 5.20 -5.52 7.68
C TYR A 171 4.80 -4.19 8.32
N ASP A 172 3.98 -4.24 9.37
CA ASP A 172 3.49 -3.04 10.07
C ASP A 172 4.65 -2.18 10.58
N LEU A 173 5.70 -2.80 11.14
CA LEU A 173 6.89 -2.10 11.63
C LEU A 173 7.70 -1.49 10.49
N VAL A 174 7.97 -2.26 9.43
CA VAL A 174 8.77 -1.79 8.29
C VAL A 174 8.06 -0.63 7.57
N VAL A 175 6.76 -0.77 7.32
CA VAL A 175 5.93 0.27 6.70
C VAL A 175 5.86 1.52 7.59
N TYR A 176 5.67 1.35 8.90
CA TYR A 176 5.71 2.46 9.85
C TYR A 176 7.06 3.20 9.80
N LEU A 177 8.18 2.49 9.85
CA LEU A 177 9.51 3.08 9.78
C LEU A 177 9.74 3.81 8.44
N ALA A 178 9.36 3.19 7.33
CA ALA A 178 9.48 3.80 6.00
C ALA A 178 8.64 5.07 5.87
N LYS A 179 7.36 5.04 6.27
CA LYS A 179 6.46 6.20 6.22
C LYS A 179 6.92 7.34 7.12
N ASN A 180 7.36 7.04 8.34
CA ASN A 180 7.85 8.08 9.26
C ASN A 180 9.16 8.71 8.81
N ALA A 181 10.13 7.91 8.37
CA ALA A 181 11.38 8.44 7.84
C ALA A 181 11.14 9.29 6.58
N TRP A 182 10.20 8.87 5.72
CA TRP A 182 9.74 9.67 4.58
C TRP A 182 9.08 10.98 5.01
N LEU A 183 8.14 10.94 5.96
CA LEU A 183 7.48 12.13 6.49
C LEU A 183 8.49 13.14 7.05
N GLN A 184 9.41 12.67 7.91
CA GLN A 184 10.49 13.48 8.47
C GLN A 184 11.38 14.07 7.37
N LYS A 185 11.67 13.30 6.31
CA LYS A 185 12.44 13.79 5.18
C LYS A 185 11.73 14.95 4.49
N ILE A 186 10.44 14.82 4.23
CA ILE A 186 9.63 15.87 3.60
C ILE A 186 9.59 17.13 4.46
N GLN A 187 9.44 16.98 5.77
CA GLN A 187 9.47 18.08 6.74
C GLN A 187 10.84 18.76 6.85
N SER A 188 11.94 18.03 6.63
CA SER A 188 13.30 18.58 6.69
C SER A 188 13.65 19.50 5.51
N ILE A 189 12.90 19.43 4.39
CA ILE A 189 13.19 20.22 3.19
C ILE A 189 12.69 21.65 3.41
N LYS A 190 13.61 22.62 3.45
CA LYS A 190 13.31 24.04 3.75
C LYS A 190 12.17 24.62 2.91
N TYR A 191 12.11 24.28 1.62
CA TYR A 191 11.03 24.73 0.75
C TYR A 191 9.66 24.22 1.20
N ASN A 192 9.58 22.94 1.57
CA ASN A 192 8.32 22.34 2.02
C ASN A 192 7.82 22.95 3.33
N GLN A 193 8.71 23.38 4.21
CA GLN A 193 8.33 24.04 5.48
C GLN A 193 7.52 25.31 5.25
N MET A 194 7.68 25.98 4.10
CA MET A 194 6.89 27.16 3.75
C MET A 194 5.47 26.80 3.28
N LEU A 195 5.25 25.56 2.84
CA LEU A 195 3.97 25.05 2.33
C LEU A 195 3.21 24.21 3.37
N ILE A 196 3.93 23.57 4.29
CA ILE A 196 3.35 22.66 5.28
C ILE A 196 2.62 23.47 6.36
N GLY A 197 1.30 23.29 6.43
CA GLY A 197 0.44 23.74 7.53
C GLY A 197 0.53 22.82 8.75
N PRO A 198 -0.57 22.58 9.50
CA PRO A 198 -0.57 21.67 10.64
C PRO A 198 -0.03 20.27 10.29
N GLN A 199 0.81 19.68 11.16
CA GLN A 199 1.48 18.40 10.91
C GLN A 199 0.53 17.24 10.58
N SER A 200 -0.71 17.26 11.11
CA SER A 200 -1.70 16.20 10.88
C SER A 200 -2.15 16.10 9.42
N GLN A 201 -2.22 17.20 8.69
CA GLN A 201 -2.64 17.20 7.28
C GLN A 201 -1.59 16.58 6.36
N LEU A 202 -0.31 16.63 6.75
CA LEU A 202 0.79 16.12 5.93
C LEU A 202 0.79 14.60 5.83
N HIS A 203 0.54 13.91 6.94
CA HIS A 203 0.47 12.45 6.95
C HIS A 203 -0.64 11.95 6.02
N ASP A 204 -1.84 12.51 6.18
CA ASP A 204 -3.02 12.11 5.39
C ASP A 204 -2.87 12.47 3.91
N PHE A 205 -2.19 13.56 3.59
CA PHE A 205 -1.85 13.89 2.20
C PHE A 205 -0.87 12.89 1.58
N LEU A 206 0.17 12.48 2.30
CA LEU A 206 1.21 11.61 1.76
C LEU A 206 0.76 10.14 1.65
N PHE A 207 -0.01 9.66 2.63
CA PHE A 207 -0.30 8.24 2.83
C PHE A 207 -1.78 7.91 3.04
N GLY A 208 -2.67 8.91 2.97
CA GLY A 208 -4.11 8.71 3.02
C GLY A 208 -4.69 8.31 1.66
N PHE A 209 -6.01 8.29 1.60
CA PHE A 209 -6.79 7.90 0.44
C PHE A 209 -7.96 8.85 0.22
N ASP A 210 -8.49 8.88 -1.00
CA ASP A 210 -9.66 9.69 -1.32
C ASP A 210 -10.95 8.96 -0.90
N ARG A 211 -11.50 9.31 0.27
CA ARG A 211 -12.78 8.78 0.75
C ARG A 211 -13.94 9.03 -0.23
N ASN A 212 -13.89 10.09 -1.04
CA ASN A 212 -14.94 10.36 -2.01
C ASN A 212 -14.93 9.36 -3.16
N ALA A 213 -13.75 8.83 -3.51
CA ALA A 213 -13.64 7.78 -4.52
C ALA A 213 -14.42 6.53 -4.10
N LEU A 214 -14.38 6.14 -2.81
CA LEU A 214 -15.10 4.97 -2.29
C LEU A 214 -16.62 5.00 -2.54
N ASN A 215 -17.22 6.19 -2.66
CA ASN A 215 -18.65 6.30 -2.98
C ASN A 215 -19.02 5.66 -4.33
N LYS A 216 -18.05 5.48 -5.25
CA LYS A 216 -18.26 4.76 -6.51
C LYS A 216 -18.49 3.26 -6.31
N ALA A 217 -17.94 2.66 -5.25
CA ALA A 217 -18.14 1.24 -4.95
C ALA A 217 -19.48 0.95 -4.26
N LYS A 218 -20.04 1.94 -3.55
CA LYS A 218 -21.24 1.79 -2.73
C LYS A 218 -22.45 1.16 -3.45
N PRO A 219 -22.90 1.62 -4.64
CA PRO A 219 -24.08 1.05 -5.30
C PRO A 219 -23.85 -0.42 -5.70
N VAL A 220 -22.69 -0.74 -6.24
CA VAL A 220 -22.29 -2.12 -6.61
C VAL A 220 -22.36 -3.03 -5.38
N LEU A 221 -21.77 -2.60 -4.26
CA LEU A 221 -21.76 -3.39 -3.02
C LEU A 221 -23.14 -3.58 -2.41
N ILE A 222 -24.02 -2.57 -2.47
CA ILE A 222 -25.41 -2.67 -2.01
C ILE A 222 -26.18 -3.71 -2.83
N GLU A 223 -26.00 -3.73 -4.15
CA GLU A 223 -26.61 -4.71 -5.03
C GLU A 223 -26.12 -6.13 -4.71
N LEU A 224 -24.80 -6.34 -4.68
CA LEU A 224 -24.19 -7.64 -4.40
C LEU A 224 -24.61 -8.21 -3.03
N GLN A 225 -24.78 -7.33 -2.04
CA GLN A 225 -25.18 -7.69 -0.68
C GLN A 225 -26.71 -7.66 -0.48
N LYS A 226 -27.50 -7.51 -1.55
CA LYS A 226 -28.97 -7.50 -1.51
C LYS A 226 -29.55 -6.51 -0.49
N GLY A 227 -28.91 -5.34 -0.37
CA GLY A 227 -29.30 -4.30 0.58
C GLY A 227 -29.06 -4.66 2.05
N GLN A 228 -28.23 -5.67 2.36
CA GLN A 228 -27.88 -6.06 3.73
C GLN A 228 -26.48 -5.59 4.11
N CYS A 229 -26.31 -5.24 5.39
CA CYS A 229 -25.01 -4.92 5.97
C CYS A 229 -24.13 -6.16 5.94
N PHE A 230 -22.92 -6.02 5.39
CA PHE A 230 -22.00 -7.14 5.25
C PHE A 230 -21.71 -7.87 6.57
N TYR A 231 -21.56 -7.11 7.66
CA TYR A 231 -21.20 -7.68 8.97
C TYR A 231 -22.40 -8.25 9.72
N CYS A 232 -23.43 -7.44 9.98
CA CYS A 232 -24.55 -7.86 10.85
C CYS A 232 -25.73 -8.50 10.10
N GLN A 233 -25.68 -8.54 8.76
CA GLN A 233 -26.69 -9.13 7.87
C GLN A 233 -28.10 -8.52 7.98
N LYS A 234 -28.25 -7.38 8.69
CA LYS A 234 -29.49 -6.61 8.77
C LYS A 234 -29.59 -5.63 7.60
N ALA A 235 -30.81 -5.23 7.23
CA ALA A 235 -31.06 -4.27 6.16
C ALA A 235 -30.25 -2.97 6.35
N LEU A 236 -29.62 -2.52 5.26
CA LEU A 236 -28.91 -1.25 5.18
C LEU A 236 -29.88 -0.06 5.32
N ASN A 237 -29.35 1.08 5.73
CA ASN A 237 -30.11 2.31 5.92
C ASN A 237 -29.34 3.51 5.35
N SER A 238 -29.85 4.72 5.57
CA SER A 238 -29.23 5.95 5.07
C SER A 238 -27.79 6.17 5.58
N LYS A 239 -27.41 5.59 6.73
CA LYS A 239 -26.05 5.65 7.31
C LYS A 239 -25.17 4.47 6.89
N THR A 240 -25.25 4.08 5.63
CA THR A 240 -24.39 3.05 5.02
C THR A 240 -23.08 3.65 4.55
N GLU A 241 -21.98 2.98 4.84
CA GLU A 241 -20.62 3.35 4.44
C GLU A 241 -19.98 2.20 3.66
N VAL A 242 -18.95 2.53 2.87
CA VAL A 242 -18.05 1.53 2.29
C VAL A 242 -16.90 1.35 3.28
N ASP A 243 -16.66 0.10 3.68
CA ASP A 243 -15.55 -0.30 4.56
C ASP A 243 -14.55 -1.15 3.77
N HIS A 244 -13.28 -1.08 4.19
CA HIS A 244 -12.25 -2.03 3.77
C HIS A 244 -12.32 -3.25 4.67
N PHE A 245 -12.61 -4.42 4.10
CA PHE A 245 -12.69 -5.67 4.83
C PHE A 245 -11.39 -5.94 5.61
N ILE A 246 -10.25 -5.98 4.91
CA ILE A 246 -8.93 -5.80 5.54
C ILE A 246 -8.72 -4.31 5.81
N PRO A 247 -8.54 -3.88 7.07
CA PRO A 247 -8.46 -2.46 7.42
C PRO A 247 -7.38 -1.69 6.67
N PHE A 248 -7.70 -0.46 6.24
CA PHE A 248 -6.75 0.41 5.53
C PHE A 248 -5.48 0.72 6.34
N THR A 249 -5.59 0.76 7.66
CA THR A 249 -4.45 0.93 8.57
C THR A 249 -3.45 -0.22 8.51
N ARG A 250 -3.89 -1.41 8.10
CA ARG A 250 -3.06 -2.61 7.92
C ARG A 250 -2.56 -2.76 6.50
N TYR A 251 -3.32 -2.30 5.51
CA TYR A 251 -2.92 -2.33 4.11
C TYR A 251 -3.51 -1.12 3.38
N ALA A 252 -2.67 -0.11 3.17
CA ALA A 252 -3.07 1.20 2.69
C ALA A 252 -3.16 1.27 1.15
N ASN A 253 -3.80 0.27 0.52
CA ASN A 253 -4.07 0.26 -0.91
C ASN A 253 -5.55 -0.05 -1.17
N ASP A 254 -6.17 0.73 -2.06
CA ASP A 254 -7.56 0.56 -2.45
C ASP A 254 -7.70 -0.56 -3.50
N LEU A 255 -8.03 -1.76 -3.03
CA LEU A 255 -8.41 -2.89 -3.86
C LEU A 255 -9.93 -3.00 -3.92
N GLY A 256 -10.50 -2.96 -5.13
CA GLY A 256 -11.95 -3.02 -5.35
C GLY A 256 -12.62 -4.24 -4.69
N HIS A 257 -11.93 -5.39 -4.72
CA HIS A 257 -12.40 -6.62 -4.09
C HIS A 257 -12.34 -6.61 -2.56
N ASN A 258 -11.58 -5.71 -1.94
CA ASN A 258 -11.48 -5.57 -0.48
C ASN A 258 -12.60 -4.72 0.12
N PHE A 259 -13.53 -4.19 -0.68
CA PHE A 259 -14.60 -3.34 -0.17
C PHE A 259 -15.87 -4.11 0.20
N VAL A 260 -16.58 -3.62 1.22
CA VAL A 260 -17.91 -4.09 1.63
C VAL A 260 -18.81 -2.92 2.01
N ALA A 261 -20.12 -3.03 1.82
CA ALA A 261 -21.08 -2.05 2.33
C ALA A 261 -21.53 -2.43 3.75
N ALA A 262 -21.41 -1.50 4.70
CA ALA A 262 -21.73 -1.76 6.10
C ALA A 262 -22.52 -0.59 6.72
N HIS A 263 -23.26 -0.88 7.79
CA HIS A 263 -23.75 0.19 8.67
C HIS A 263 -22.56 0.93 9.28
N SER A 264 -22.64 2.26 9.35
CA SER A 264 -21.66 3.09 10.04
C SER A 264 -21.38 2.61 11.48
N LYS A 265 -22.38 2.11 12.21
CA LYS A 265 -22.18 1.54 13.55
C LYS A 265 -21.35 0.26 13.57
N CYS A 266 -21.53 -0.62 12.59
CA CYS A 266 -20.74 -1.85 12.49
C CYS A 266 -19.30 -1.51 12.09
N ASN A 267 -19.14 -0.67 11.07
CA ASN A 267 -17.85 -0.16 10.60
C ASN A 267 -17.05 0.49 11.73
N ASN A 268 -17.65 1.45 12.45
CA ASN A 268 -17.02 2.13 13.59
C ASN A 268 -16.79 1.23 14.81
N SER A 269 -17.45 0.07 14.90
CA SER A 269 -17.13 -0.92 15.93
C SER A 269 -15.96 -1.81 15.53
N LYS A 270 -15.88 -2.20 14.25
CA LYS A 270 -14.77 -2.98 13.69
C LYS A 270 -13.47 -2.17 13.63
N ARG A 271 -13.51 -0.90 13.21
CA ARG A 271 -12.33 -0.01 13.11
C ARG A 271 -11.16 -0.72 12.41
N ASP A 272 -10.02 -0.76 13.09
CA ASP A 272 -8.76 -1.34 12.65
C ASP A 272 -8.60 -2.83 13.01
N PHE A 273 -9.64 -3.45 13.58
CA PHE A 273 -9.62 -4.89 13.86
C PHE A 273 -9.89 -5.68 12.59
N LEU A 274 -9.23 -6.84 12.47
CA LEU A 274 -9.65 -7.87 11.53
C LEU A 274 -11.00 -8.43 11.99
N ALA A 275 -11.89 -8.71 11.05
CA ALA A 275 -13.14 -9.38 11.36
C ALA A 275 -12.89 -10.86 11.73
N ALA A 276 -13.84 -11.48 12.41
CA ALA A 276 -13.84 -12.91 12.73
C ALA A 276 -13.80 -13.78 11.47
N GLN A 277 -13.40 -15.04 11.64
CA GLN A 277 -13.20 -15.97 10.52
C GLN A 277 -14.49 -16.16 9.70
N GLU A 278 -15.66 -16.17 10.34
CA GLU A 278 -16.97 -16.22 9.66
C GLU A 278 -17.18 -15.06 8.65
N HIS A 279 -16.73 -13.85 8.98
CA HIS A 279 -16.86 -12.68 8.11
C HIS A 279 -15.86 -12.79 6.95
N ARG A 280 -14.67 -13.36 7.20
CA ARG A 280 -13.66 -13.59 6.17
C ARG A 280 -14.12 -14.60 5.14
N GLU A 281 -14.67 -15.73 5.57
CA GLU A 281 -15.20 -16.75 4.68
C GLU A 281 -16.31 -16.18 3.81
N ARG A 282 -17.25 -15.45 4.42
CA ARG A 282 -18.30 -14.74 3.68
C ARG A 282 -17.73 -13.74 2.68
N TRP A 283 -16.70 -12.98 3.06
CA TRP A 283 -16.08 -11.99 2.18
C TRP A 283 -15.36 -12.66 1.02
N GLN A 284 -14.59 -13.72 1.28
CA GLN A 284 -13.90 -14.49 0.25
C GLN A 284 -14.88 -15.09 -0.74
N GLU A 285 -15.95 -15.72 -0.26
CA GLU A 285 -16.97 -16.32 -1.11
C GLU A 285 -17.71 -15.26 -1.93
N GLN A 286 -18.20 -14.19 -1.28
CA GLN A 286 -18.96 -13.14 -1.95
C GLN A 286 -18.09 -12.37 -2.97
N ASN A 287 -16.94 -11.85 -2.56
CA ASN A 287 -16.18 -10.90 -3.37
C ASN A 287 -15.15 -11.58 -4.28
N LEU A 288 -14.47 -12.63 -3.80
CA LEU A 288 -13.35 -13.23 -4.53
C LEU A 288 -13.75 -14.43 -5.38
N VAL A 289 -14.88 -15.08 -5.06
CA VAL A 289 -15.38 -16.25 -5.79
C VAL A 289 -16.60 -15.88 -6.62
N ILE A 290 -17.75 -15.62 -5.99
CA ILE A 290 -19.04 -15.44 -6.68
C ILE A 290 -19.03 -14.17 -7.55
N ASN A 291 -18.64 -13.02 -6.98
CA ASN A 291 -18.78 -11.72 -7.66
C ASN A 291 -17.47 -11.15 -8.22
N ASN A 292 -16.39 -11.94 -8.30
CA ASN A 292 -15.07 -11.47 -8.72
C ASN A 292 -15.11 -10.72 -10.06
N GLN A 293 -15.67 -11.34 -11.09
CA GLN A 293 -15.74 -10.75 -12.43
C GLN A 293 -16.63 -9.51 -12.47
N HIS A 294 -17.73 -9.52 -11.71
CA HIS A 294 -18.66 -8.40 -11.64
C HIS A 294 -18.00 -7.19 -10.95
N ILE A 295 -17.37 -7.39 -9.79
CA ILE A 295 -16.60 -6.35 -9.09
C ILE A 295 -15.52 -5.78 -10.01
N THR A 296 -14.77 -6.63 -10.71
CA THR A 296 -13.71 -6.19 -11.63
C THR A 296 -14.28 -5.33 -12.75
N ARG A 297 -15.41 -5.74 -13.35
CA ARG A 297 -16.06 -5.00 -14.42
C ARG A 297 -16.53 -3.62 -13.96
N GLU A 298 -17.25 -3.56 -12.84
CA GLU A 298 -17.89 -2.32 -12.37
C GLU A 298 -16.90 -1.34 -11.72
N LEU A 299 -15.83 -1.84 -11.10
CA LEU A 299 -14.94 -1.01 -10.27
C LEU A 299 -13.58 -0.71 -10.91
N SER A 300 -13.17 -1.40 -11.98
CA SER A 300 -11.82 -1.25 -12.56
C SER A 300 -11.52 0.13 -13.16
N ASP A 301 -12.53 0.94 -13.46
CA ASP A 301 -12.33 2.34 -13.89
C ASP A 301 -11.89 3.27 -12.75
N TYR A 302 -12.22 2.89 -11.51
CA TYR A 302 -12.00 3.72 -10.32
C TYR A 302 -10.89 3.15 -9.43
N PHE A 303 -10.80 1.82 -9.33
CA PHE A 303 -9.93 1.12 -8.39
C PHE A 303 -9.10 0.04 -9.08
N ASN A 304 -8.01 -0.36 -8.44
CA ASN A 304 -7.31 -1.57 -8.84
C ASN A 304 -8.15 -2.77 -8.38
N CYS A 305 -8.51 -3.66 -9.30
CA CYS A 305 -9.29 -4.85 -9.00
C CYS A 305 -8.39 -6.08 -9.21
N ASP A 306 -8.09 -6.76 -8.11
CA ASP A 306 -7.17 -7.90 -8.09
C ASP A 306 -7.57 -8.84 -6.93
N ALA A 307 -8.30 -9.89 -7.29
CA ALA A 307 -8.85 -10.86 -6.34
C ALA A 307 -7.74 -11.71 -5.70
N GLU A 308 -6.71 -12.08 -6.45
CA GLU A 308 -5.60 -12.91 -5.96
C GLU A 308 -4.73 -12.14 -4.97
N LYS A 309 -4.47 -10.86 -5.26
CA LYS A 309 -3.81 -9.95 -4.33
C LYS A 309 -4.62 -9.73 -3.07
N SER A 310 -5.93 -9.49 -3.21
CA SER A 310 -6.83 -9.33 -2.07
C SER A 310 -6.83 -10.58 -1.18
N ARG A 311 -6.84 -11.77 -1.78
CA ARG A 311 -6.69 -13.04 -1.08
C ARG A 311 -5.35 -13.12 -0.35
N SER A 312 -4.24 -12.86 -1.03
CA SER A 312 -2.89 -12.94 -0.46
C SER A 312 -2.69 -12.01 0.73
N VAL A 313 -3.22 -10.77 0.65
CA VAL A 313 -3.21 -9.80 1.75
C VAL A 313 -4.09 -10.27 2.91
N SER A 314 -5.28 -10.83 2.63
CA SER A 314 -6.13 -11.43 3.66
C SER A 314 -5.41 -12.59 4.37
N ASP A 315 -4.81 -13.49 3.61
CA ASP A 315 -4.10 -14.66 4.15
C ASP A 315 -2.92 -14.22 5.03
N TRP A 316 -2.14 -13.24 4.59
CA TRP A 316 -1.09 -12.61 5.38
C TRP A 316 -1.62 -12.01 6.69
N ALA A 317 -2.66 -11.17 6.61
CA ALA A 317 -3.16 -10.43 7.76
C ALA A 317 -3.66 -11.38 8.87
N TYR A 318 -4.39 -12.44 8.49
CA TYR A 318 -4.89 -13.44 9.43
C TYR A 318 -3.77 -14.34 9.95
N GLN A 319 -2.78 -14.71 9.13
CA GLN A 319 -1.60 -15.45 9.59
C GLN A 319 -0.82 -14.67 10.67
N VAL A 320 -0.61 -13.37 10.46
CA VAL A 320 0.05 -12.51 11.47
C VAL A 320 -0.79 -12.39 12.73
N ALA A 321 -2.12 -12.27 12.60
CA ALA A 321 -3.03 -12.21 13.74
C ALA A 321 -2.96 -13.50 14.59
N GLN A 322 -2.98 -14.67 13.94
CA GLN A 322 -2.82 -15.97 14.60
C GLN A 322 -1.48 -16.08 15.32
N ALA A 323 -0.38 -15.77 14.62
CA ALA A 323 0.96 -15.84 15.18
C ALA A 323 1.22 -14.85 16.34
N ASN A 324 0.33 -13.88 16.54
CA ASN A 324 0.38 -12.91 17.64
C ASN A 324 -0.76 -13.09 18.65
N SER A 325 -1.60 -14.13 18.51
CA SER A 325 -2.79 -14.36 19.34
C SER A 325 -3.69 -13.10 19.43
N ALA A 326 -3.82 -12.39 18.31
CA ALA A 326 -4.61 -11.16 18.24
C ALA A 326 -6.11 -11.45 18.37
N LYS A 327 -6.87 -10.45 18.79
CA LYS A 327 -8.34 -10.54 18.82
C LYS A 327 -8.94 -10.21 17.46
N LEU A 328 -9.91 -11.01 17.02
CA LEU A 328 -10.74 -10.79 15.84
C LEU A 328 -12.11 -10.25 16.26
N TRP A 329 -12.63 -9.30 15.48
CA TRP A 329 -13.91 -8.65 15.75
C TRP A 329 -15.07 -9.51 15.24
N VAL A 330 -15.94 -9.97 16.14
CA VAL A 330 -17.15 -10.75 15.79
C VAL A 330 -18.33 -9.81 15.56
N GLY A 331 -18.45 -8.78 16.40
CA GLY A 331 -19.60 -7.89 16.42
C GLY A 331 -19.41 -6.77 17.43
N ILE A 332 -20.43 -5.91 17.59
CA ILE A 332 -20.37 -4.81 18.55
C ILE A 332 -20.09 -5.35 19.95
N ASN A 333 -18.97 -4.92 20.55
CA ASN A 333 -18.47 -5.35 21.85
C ASN A 333 -18.14 -6.86 21.96
N SER A 334 -17.96 -7.57 20.85
CA SER A 334 -17.64 -9.00 20.84
C SER A 334 -16.40 -9.31 20.03
N PHE A 335 -15.50 -10.11 20.62
CA PHE A 335 -14.22 -10.49 20.03
C PHE A 335 -13.91 -11.95 20.37
N GLU A 336 -13.24 -12.61 19.45
CA GLU A 336 -12.64 -13.95 19.63
C GLU A 336 -11.12 -13.87 19.45
N PHE A 337 -10.38 -14.89 19.85
CA PHE A 337 -8.95 -14.96 19.54
C PHE A 337 -8.75 -15.53 18.14
N ALA A 338 -7.72 -15.06 17.44
CA ALA A 338 -7.28 -15.68 16.20
C ALA A 338 -6.69 -17.06 16.53
N GLU A 339 -7.51 -18.10 16.41
CA GLU A 339 -7.10 -19.47 16.68
C GLU A 339 -6.09 -19.94 15.63
N SER A 340 -5.09 -20.70 16.09
CA SER A 340 -4.25 -21.47 15.18
C SER A 340 -5.15 -22.52 14.55
N ALA A 341 -5.17 -22.63 13.22
CA ALA A 341 -5.83 -23.76 12.60
C ALA A 341 -5.19 -25.03 13.19
N VAL A 342 -5.95 -25.78 13.98
CA VAL A 342 -5.57 -27.10 14.45
C VAL A 342 -5.67 -27.99 13.22
N TYR A 343 -4.56 -28.09 12.47
CA TYR A 343 -4.41 -29.07 11.40
C TYR A 343 -3.79 -30.34 11.95
#